data_AF-A0A9Q1BHR4-F1
#
_entry.id   AF-A0A9Q1BHR4-F1
#
_cell.length_a   1.000
_cell.length_b   1.000
_cell.length_c   1.000
_cell.angle_alpha   90.00
_cell.angle_beta   90.00
_cell.angle_gamma   90.00
#
_symmetry.space_group_name_H-M   'P 1'
#
loop_
_entity.id
_entity.type
_entity.pdbx_description
1 polymer ?
#
loop_
_entity_poly.entity_id
_entity_poly.type
_entity_poly.pdbx_seq_one_letter_code
_entity_poly.pdbx_strand_id
1 'polypeptide(L)'
;MAEPGSSVGANTQGEFEAITHFLKRAMGLQGIPTGRLRKFHRTAGRPGERSLREWLEDFEEIVFLLDRTAKEKARVMVEHLAGLAKEETMCLPAKKRDTVKEAQKTLELCFT
;
A
#
# COMPACT_ATOMS: atom_id res chain seq x y z
N MET A 1 47.59 35.29 -8.22
CA MET A 1 46.31 35.77 -7.66
C MET A 1 45.30 34.66 -7.88
N ALA A 2 44.53 34.34 -6.84
CA ALA A 2 43.76 33.09 -6.68
C ALA A 2 42.53 33.01 -7.61
N GLU A 3 42.15 31.78 -7.96
CA GLU A 3 40.87 31.41 -8.58
C GLU A 3 39.69 31.64 -7.62
N PRO A 4 38.45 31.59 -8.12
CA PRO A 4 37.69 30.37 -7.79
C PRO A 4 36.93 29.78 -8.97
N GLY A 5 37.08 28.47 -9.12
CA GLY A 5 36.23 27.65 -9.96
C GLY A 5 34.78 27.61 -9.48
N SER A 6 33.90 27.17 -10.37
CA SER A 6 32.60 26.65 -9.98
C SER A 6 32.37 25.34 -10.73
N SER A 7 32.80 24.25 -10.09
CA SER A 7 32.40 22.89 -10.43
C SER A 7 30.88 22.78 -10.28
N VAL A 8 30.14 22.85 -11.39
CA VAL A 8 28.74 22.41 -11.42
C VAL A 8 28.77 20.89 -11.65
N GLY A 9 29.10 20.19 -10.59
CA GLY A 9 28.97 18.74 -10.48
C GLY A 9 28.07 18.43 -9.30
N ALA A 10 27.00 17.68 -9.57
CA ALA A 10 26.13 17.01 -8.60
C ALA A 10 25.18 17.88 -7.77
N ASN A 11 23.90 17.96 -8.20
CA ASN A 11 22.79 17.79 -7.23
C ASN A 11 21.42 17.36 -7.84
N THR A 12 21.39 16.69 -8.99
CA THR A 12 20.12 16.25 -9.61
C THR A 12 19.35 15.22 -8.77
N GLN A 13 20.04 14.45 -7.93
CA GLN A 13 19.43 13.44 -7.05
C GLN A 13 18.66 14.08 -5.88
N GLY A 14 19.25 15.09 -5.22
CA GLY A 14 18.60 15.80 -4.11
C GLY A 14 17.41 16.64 -4.55
N GLU A 15 17.47 17.23 -5.75
CA GLU A 15 16.33 17.93 -6.35
C GLU A 15 15.18 16.98 -6.68
N PHE A 16 15.47 15.79 -7.22
CA PHE A 16 14.44 14.80 -7.50
C PHE A 16 13.75 14.32 -6.23
N GLU A 17 14.49 14.06 -5.15
CA GLU A 17 13.90 13.70 -3.86
C GLU A 17 13.06 14.83 -3.26
N ALA A 18 13.53 16.08 -3.34
CA ALA A 18 12.79 17.24 -2.87
C ALA A 18 11.49 17.46 -3.66
N ILE A 19 11.53 17.29 -4.99
CA ILE A 19 10.35 17.35 -5.86
C ILE A 19 9.40 16.20 -5.55
N THR A 20 9.91 14.98 -5.37
CA THR A 20 9.09 13.81 -5.04
C THR A 20 8.41 13.99 -3.67
N HIS A 21 9.14 14.53 -2.69
CA HIS A 21 8.60 14.83 -1.37
C HIS A 21 7.58 15.98 -1.41
N PHE A 22 7.82 17.01 -2.24
CA PHE A 22 6.87 18.10 -2.48
C PHE A 22 5.61 17.62 -3.19
N LEU A 23 5.72 16.78 -4.22
CA LEU A 23 4.59 16.16 -4.91
C LEU A 23 3.79 15.25 -3.97
N LYS A 24 4.47 14.46 -3.13
CA LYS A 24 3.83 13.69 -2.07
C LYS A 24 3.07 14.59 -1.08
N ARG A 25 3.65 15.75 -0.71
CA ARG A 25 3.02 16.72 0.20
C ARG A 25 1.84 17.45 -0.44
N ALA A 26 1.95 17.88 -1.70
CA ALA A 26 0.93 18.60 -2.44
C ALA A 26 -0.29 17.70 -2.78
N MET A 27 -0.08 16.38 -2.91
CA MET A 27 -1.14 15.38 -3.07
C MET A 27 -1.74 14.90 -1.75
N GLY A 28 -1.34 15.45 -0.59
CA GLY A 28 -1.86 15.04 0.71
C GLY A 28 -1.44 13.65 1.17
N LEU A 29 -0.37 13.08 0.60
CA LEU A 29 0.12 11.71 0.86
C LEU A 29 0.97 11.59 2.16
N GLN A 30 0.69 12.41 3.18
CA GLN A 30 1.30 12.22 4.51
C GLN A 30 0.60 11.12 5.34
N GLY A 31 -0.55 10.64 4.89
CA GLY A 31 -1.12 9.35 5.30
C GLY A 31 -1.15 8.43 4.09
N ILE A 32 -1.27 7.11 4.33
CA ILE A 32 -1.82 6.21 3.30
C ILE A 32 -3.01 6.96 2.70
N PRO A 33 -3.10 7.19 1.38
CA PRO A 33 -4.30 7.78 0.83
C PRO A 33 -5.44 6.82 1.15
N THR A 34 -6.11 7.06 2.26
CA THR A 34 -7.24 6.29 2.79
C THR A 34 -8.45 6.37 1.84
N GLY A 35 -8.34 7.16 0.77
CA GLY A 35 -9.25 7.18 -0.37
C GLY A 35 -8.81 6.37 -1.61
N ARG A 36 -7.60 5.77 -1.68
CA ARG A 36 -7.18 4.97 -2.85
C ARG A 36 -7.50 3.49 -2.72
N LEU A 37 -7.29 2.89 -1.55
CA LEU A 37 -7.63 1.49 -1.35
C LEU A 37 -9.08 1.38 -0.86
N ARG A 38 -9.98 0.95 -1.75
CA ARG A 38 -11.37 0.67 -1.35
C ARG A 38 -11.42 -0.53 -0.42
N LYS A 39 -12.42 -0.59 0.46
CA LYS A 39 -12.62 -1.78 1.30
C LYS A 39 -13.09 -2.97 0.47
N PHE A 40 -12.42 -4.11 0.61
CA PHE A 40 -12.85 -5.36 -0.01
C PHE A 40 -13.88 -6.07 0.88
N HIS A 41 -15.12 -6.17 0.41
CA HIS A 41 -16.25 -6.74 1.17
C HIS A 41 -16.57 -8.18 0.79
N ARG A 42 -16.30 -8.56 -0.47
CA ARG A 42 -16.79 -9.78 -1.14
C ARG A 42 -18.24 -10.14 -0.79
N THR A 43 -19.11 -9.14 -0.77
CA THR A 43 -20.55 -9.40 -0.76
C THR A 43 -20.97 -9.68 -2.20
N ALA A 44 -21.11 -10.97 -2.52
CA ALA A 44 -21.44 -11.48 -3.84
C ALA A 44 -22.36 -10.54 -4.65
N GLY A 45 -21.85 -10.04 -5.78
CA GLY A 45 -22.70 -9.63 -6.90
C GLY A 45 -23.16 -8.18 -6.95
N ARG A 46 -22.51 -7.22 -6.27
CA ARG A 46 -22.78 -5.80 -6.60
C ARG A 46 -22.07 -5.42 -7.91
N PRO A 47 -22.79 -4.91 -8.92
CA PRO A 47 -22.16 -4.36 -10.12
C PRO A 47 -21.14 -3.27 -9.75
N GLY A 48 -19.89 -3.45 -10.19
CA GLY A 48 -18.79 -2.52 -9.91
C GLY A 48 -17.92 -2.84 -8.69
N GLU A 49 -18.13 -3.97 -8.01
CA GLU A 49 -17.11 -4.50 -7.07
C GLU A 49 -15.91 -5.04 -7.82
N ARG A 50 -14.70 -4.64 -7.39
CA ARG A 50 -13.43 -5.18 -7.90
C ARG A 50 -13.31 -6.65 -7.51
N SER A 51 -12.79 -7.46 -8.42
CA SER A 51 -12.35 -8.82 -8.11
C SER A 51 -11.27 -8.81 -7.04
N LEU A 52 -11.09 -9.94 -6.34
CA LEU A 52 -10.01 -10.09 -5.36
C LEU A 52 -8.65 -9.76 -5.99
N ARG A 53 -8.43 -10.21 -7.23
CA ARG A 53 -7.20 -9.98 -7.97
C ARG A 53 -6.94 -8.50 -8.21
N GLU A 54 -7.91 -7.78 -8.78
CA GLU A 54 -7.77 -6.34 -9.02
C GLU A 54 -7.51 -5.58 -7.70
N TRP A 55 -8.19 -5.98 -6.62
CA TRP A 55 -7.98 -5.37 -5.32
C TRP A 55 -6.58 -5.63 -4.74
N LEU A 56 -6.05 -6.84 -4.93
CA LEU A 56 -4.68 -7.18 -4.50
C LEU A 56 -3.63 -6.42 -5.31
N GLU A 57 -3.84 -6.25 -6.62
CA GLU A 57 -2.98 -5.44 -7.49
C GLU A 57 -2.97 -3.98 -7.01
N ASP A 58 -4.14 -3.38 -6.73
CA ASP A 58 -4.23 -2.03 -6.15
C ASP A 58 -3.54 -1.93 -4.77
N PHE A 59 -3.71 -2.96 -3.93
CA PHE A 59 -3.09 -3.01 -2.62
C PHE A 59 -1.57 -3.03 -2.75
N GLU A 60 -1.02 -3.85 -3.64
CA GLU A 60 0.41 -3.96 -3.86
C GLU A 60 1.00 -2.66 -4.38
N GLU A 61 0.35 -1.98 -5.34
CA GLU A 61 0.80 -0.68 -5.83
C GLU A 61 0.82 0.39 -4.72
N ILE A 62 -0.23 0.45 -3.90
CA ILE A 62 -0.32 1.43 -2.80
C ILE A 62 0.71 1.13 -1.71
N VAL A 63 0.85 -0.15 -1.36
CA VAL A 63 1.75 -0.60 -0.29
C VAL A 63 3.22 -0.60 -0.71
N PHE A 64 3.51 -0.77 -2.00
CA PHE A 64 4.85 -0.58 -2.56
C PHE A 64 5.37 0.83 -2.31
N LEU A 65 4.49 1.83 -2.41
CA LEU A 65 4.84 3.24 -2.16
C LEU A 65 4.97 3.60 -0.67
N LEU A 66 4.55 2.70 0.22
CA LEU A 66 4.64 2.89 1.66
C LEU A 66 5.93 2.26 2.20
N ASP A 67 6.84 3.10 2.68
CA ASP A 67 8.02 2.67 3.45
C ASP A 67 7.59 2.21 4.84
N ARG A 68 6.99 1.02 4.90
CA ARG A 68 6.45 0.39 6.12
C ARG A 68 6.93 -1.03 6.28
N THR A 69 7.01 -1.50 7.52
CA THR A 69 7.40 -2.87 7.84
C THR A 69 6.36 -3.87 7.30
N ALA A 70 6.79 -5.11 7.02
CA ALA A 70 5.90 -6.16 6.53
C ALA A 70 4.67 -6.39 7.44
N LYS A 71 4.84 -6.23 8.76
CA LYS A 71 3.76 -6.34 9.74
C LYS A 71 2.74 -5.20 9.63
N GLU A 72 3.20 -3.97 9.45
CA GLU A 72 2.30 -2.83 9.23
C GLU A 72 1.54 -2.99 7.91
N LYS A 73 2.20 -3.47 6.85
CA LYS A 73 1.57 -3.76 5.57
C LYS A 73 0.45 -4.81 5.71
N ALA A 74 0.70 -5.88 6.47
CA ALA A 74 -0.31 -6.89 6.77
C ALA A 74 -1.50 -6.31 7.56
N ARG A 75 -1.22 -5.47 8.56
CA ARG A 75 -2.26 -4.78 9.32
C ARG A 75 -3.11 -3.87 8.44
N VAL A 76 -2.48 -3.09 7.56
CA VAL A 76 -3.19 -2.23 6.59
C VAL A 76 -4.09 -3.05 5.69
N MET A 77 -3.63 -4.23 5.24
CA MET A 77 -4.44 -5.14 4.43
C MET A 77 -5.71 -5.52 5.18
N VAL A 78 -5.58 -6.02 6.41
CA VAL A 78 -6.71 -6.45 7.26
C VAL A 78 -7.66 -5.29 7.58
N GLU A 79 -7.13 -4.08 7.77
CA GLU A 79 -7.94 -2.88 8.01
C GLU A 79 -8.81 -2.50 6.80
N HIS A 80 -8.35 -2.82 5.59
CA HIS A 80 -9.09 -2.59 4.34
C HIS A 80 -9.92 -3.79 3.88
N LEU A 81 -9.95 -4.87 4.65
CA LEU A 81 -10.96 -5.93 4.50
C LEU A 81 -12.23 -5.55 5.26
N ALA A 82 -13.37 -5.98 4.74
CA ALA A 82 -14.68 -5.79 5.34
C ALA A 82 -15.57 -7.02 5.13
N GLY A 83 -16.65 -7.11 5.91
CA GLY A 83 -17.60 -8.23 5.85
C GLY A 83 -16.92 -9.59 6.00
N LEU A 84 -17.37 -10.56 5.22
CA LEU A 84 -16.86 -11.93 5.20
C LEU A 84 -15.34 -11.97 5.01
N ALA A 85 -14.78 -11.07 4.20
CA ALA A 85 -13.34 -11.09 3.96
C ALA A 85 -12.50 -10.77 5.19
N LYS A 86 -12.99 -9.86 6.02
CA LYS A 86 -12.36 -9.57 7.30
C LYS A 86 -12.56 -10.70 8.29
N GLU A 87 -13.76 -11.28 8.35
CA GLU A 87 -14.09 -12.37 9.28
C GLU A 87 -13.19 -13.60 9.05
N GLU A 88 -13.08 -14.06 7.80
CA GLU A 88 -12.21 -15.19 7.43
C GLU A 88 -10.73 -14.92 7.78
N THR A 89 -10.26 -13.69 7.56
CA THR A 89 -8.88 -13.31 7.90
C THR A 89 -8.66 -13.19 9.41
N MET A 90 -9.69 -12.85 10.18
CA MET A 90 -9.63 -12.79 11.64
C MET A 90 -9.68 -14.19 12.28
N CYS A 91 -10.18 -15.20 11.59
CA CYS A 91 -10.07 -16.62 11.98
C CYS A 91 -8.62 -17.13 11.94
N LEU A 92 -7.70 -16.44 11.26
CA LEU A 92 -6.29 -16.79 11.30
C LEU A 92 -5.65 -16.50 12.67
N PRO A 93 -4.72 -17.37 13.12
CA PRO A 93 -3.85 -17.08 14.25
C PRO A 93 -3.12 -15.74 14.05
N ALA A 94 -2.94 -14.96 15.12
CA ALA A 94 -2.34 -13.62 15.05
C ALA A 94 -0.98 -13.60 14.32
N LYS A 95 -0.14 -14.62 14.54
CA LYS A 95 1.16 -14.77 13.85
C LYS A 95 1.04 -14.86 12.32
N LYS A 96 -0.04 -15.49 11.83
CA LYS A 96 -0.31 -15.61 10.39
C LYS A 96 -0.95 -14.34 9.84
N ARG A 97 -1.83 -13.72 10.61
CA ARG A 97 -2.48 -12.46 10.26
C ARG A 97 -1.50 -11.29 10.09
N ASP A 98 -0.40 -11.31 10.85
CA ASP A 98 0.69 -10.34 10.75
C ASP A 98 1.56 -10.51 9.48
N THR A 99 1.24 -11.48 8.61
CA THR A 99 1.96 -11.74 7.37
C THR A 99 1.06 -11.52 6.16
N VAL A 100 1.44 -10.60 5.27
CA VAL A 100 0.69 -10.27 4.03
C VAL A 100 0.39 -11.54 3.22
N LYS A 101 1.41 -12.39 2.99
CA LYS A 101 1.27 -13.62 2.20
C LYS A 101 0.23 -14.60 2.76
N GLU A 102 0.23 -14.80 4.07
CA GLU A 102 -0.70 -15.76 4.70
C GLU A 102 -2.14 -15.23 4.64
N ALA A 103 -2.33 -13.93 4.91
CA ALA A 103 -3.64 -13.33 4.81
C ALA A 103 -4.13 -13.27 3.34
N GLN A 104 -3.26 -13.00 2.35
CA GLN A 104 -3.59 -13.08 0.93
C GLN A 104 -4.00 -14.50 0.53
N LYS A 105 -3.23 -15.51 0.96
CA LYS A 105 -3.54 -16.92 0.67
C LYS A 105 -4.91 -17.33 1.22
N THR A 106 -5.27 -16.86 2.41
CA THR A 106 -6.62 -17.09 2.96
C THR A 106 -7.70 -16.42 2.14
N LEU A 107 -7.47 -15.17 1.70
CA LEU A 107 -8.41 -14.50 0.80
C LEU A 107 -8.56 -15.28 -0.51
N GLU A 108 -7.47 -15.73 -1.11
CA GLU A 108 -7.54 -16.54 -2.34
C GLU A 108 -8.29 -17.86 -2.11
N LEU A 109 -8.01 -18.60 -1.03
CA LEU A 109 -8.71 -19.86 -0.75
C LEU A 109 -10.22 -19.69 -0.55
N CYS A 110 -10.63 -18.64 0.16
CA CYS A 110 -12.05 -18.40 0.40
C CYS A 110 -12.71 -17.77 -0.83
N PHE A 111 -11.96 -16.94 -1.56
CA PHE A 111 -12.50 -15.88 -2.42
C PHE A 111 -12.16 -15.91 -3.91
N THR A 112 -11.34 -16.87 -4.35
CA THR A 112 -11.08 -17.15 -5.78
C THR A 112 -12.26 -17.84 -6.45
#